data_AF-A0A4Z1C8X1-F1
#
_entry.id   AF-A0A4Z1C8X1-F1
#
_cell.length_a   1.000
_cell.length_b   1.000
_cell.length_c   1.000
_cell.angle_alpha   90.00
_cell.angle_beta   90.00
_cell.angle_gamma   90.00
#
_symmetry.space_group_name_H-M   'P 1'
#
loop_
_entity.id
_entity.type
_entity.pdbx_description
1 polymer ?
#
loop_
_entity_poly.entity_id
_entity_poly.type
_entity_poly.pdbx_seq_one_letter_code
_entity_poly.pdbx_strand_id
1 'polypeptide(L)'
;MQTHGRTNRRTNGTRLMFISDLRELSERHLPETVGKTRSGDGWSTTRMRPEVANVIDALAQRHVEGTGREITKSEIIAAALNLSLPVLAARMFPATGTA
;
A
#
# COMPACT_ATOMS: atom_id res chain seq x y z
N MET A 1 14.86 -28.66 -28.38
CA MET A 1 15.03 -28.32 -26.95
C MET A 1 14.74 -26.84 -26.76
N GLN A 2 14.23 -26.48 -25.59
CA GLN A 2 13.28 -25.39 -25.33
C GLN A 2 13.74 -23.95 -25.64
N THR A 3 12.80 -23.19 -26.21
CA THR A 3 12.81 -21.75 -26.44
C THR A 3 12.62 -20.96 -25.14
N HIS A 4 13.56 -20.07 -24.79
CA HIS A 4 13.35 -19.12 -23.70
C HIS A 4 12.64 -17.88 -24.24
N GLY A 5 11.31 -17.90 -24.17
CA GLY A 5 10.48 -16.73 -24.38
C GLY A 5 10.80 -15.66 -23.33
N ARG A 6 11.34 -14.53 -23.78
CA ARG A 6 11.35 -13.27 -23.02
C ARG A 6 9.90 -12.83 -22.84
N THR A 7 9.27 -13.26 -21.75
CA THR A 7 7.93 -12.80 -21.37
C THR A 7 8.05 -11.35 -20.89
N ASN A 8 7.79 -10.45 -21.83
CA ASN A 8 7.56 -9.03 -21.63
C ASN A 8 6.41 -8.86 -20.64
N ARG A 9 6.72 -8.74 -19.34
CA ARG A 9 5.75 -8.53 -18.27
C ARG A 9 5.25 -7.09 -18.35
N ARG A 10 4.33 -6.85 -19.28
CA ARG A 10 3.51 -5.64 -19.31
C ARG A 10 2.79 -5.55 -17.98
N THR A 11 3.17 -4.56 -17.18
CA THR A 11 2.55 -4.18 -15.92
C THR A 11 1.15 -3.65 -16.23
N ASN A 12 0.18 -4.56 -16.27
CA ASN A 12 -1.21 -4.20 -16.45
C ASN A 12 -1.67 -3.50 -15.16
N GLY A 13 -2.10 -2.25 -15.27
CA GLY A 13 -2.40 -1.31 -14.18
C GLY A 13 -3.66 -1.63 -13.37
N THR A 14 -3.88 -2.90 -13.04
CA THR A 14 -5.09 -3.37 -12.38
C THR A 14 -4.80 -4.49 -11.39
N ARG A 15 -3.59 -4.54 -10.82
CA ARG A 15 -3.34 -5.39 -9.66
C ARG A 15 -3.83 -4.64 -8.44
N LEU A 16 -5.03 -4.98 -7.97
CA LEU A 16 -5.54 -4.58 -6.66
C LEU A 16 -4.46 -4.97 -5.65
N MET A 17 -3.82 -3.97 -5.02
CA MET A 17 -2.78 -4.22 -4.02
C MET A 17 -3.49 -4.55 -2.71
N PHE A 18 -3.39 -5.81 -2.29
CA PHE A 18 -4.07 -6.29 -1.09
C PHE A 18 -3.27 -5.91 0.17
N ILE A 19 -3.91 -5.96 1.33
CA ILE A 19 -3.25 -5.78 2.64
C ILE A 19 -2.06 -6.75 2.82
N SER A 20 -2.12 -7.91 2.17
CA SER A 20 -1.00 -8.87 2.09
C SER A 20 0.26 -8.29 1.44
N ASP A 21 0.11 -7.48 0.40
CA ASP A 21 1.24 -6.81 -0.27
C ASP A 21 1.88 -5.77 0.67
N LEU A 22 1.09 -5.13 1.54
CA LEU A 22 1.59 -4.18 2.55
C LEU A 22 2.41 -4.85 3.63
N ARG A 23 2.06 -6.08 4.02
CA ARG A 23 2.86 -6.85 4.98
C ARG A 23 4.24 -7.17 4.42
N GLU A 24 4.31 -7.69 3.20
CA GLU A 24 5.60 -8.02 2.56
C GLU A 24 6.47 -6.77 2.33
N LEU A 25 5.84 -5.66 1.93
CA LEU A 25 6.53 -4.37 1.77
C LEU A 25 7.04 -3.81 3.10
N SER A 26 6.25 -3.95 4.18
CA SER A 26 6.65 -3.52 5.52
C SER A 26 7.80 -4.36 6.06
N GLU A 27 7.81 -5.67 5.84
CA GLU A 27 8.92 -6.55 6.23
C GLU A 27 10.25 -6.13 5.58
N ARG A 28 10.20 -5.65 4.33
CA ARG A 28 11.40 -5.22 3.58
C ARG A 28 11.87 -3.81 3.93
N HIS A 29 10.94 -2.89 4.15
CA HIS A 29 11.25 -1.46 4.27
C HIS A 29 11.16 -0.91 5.69
N LEU A 30 10.44 -1.59 6.59
CA LEU A 30 10.30 -1.26 8.01
C LEU A 30 10.44 -2.53 8.86
N PRO A 31 11.62 -3.18 8.88
CA PRO A 31 11.83 -4.47 9.55
C PRO A 31 11.51 -4.42 11.06
N GLU A 32 11.55 -3.25 11.68
CA GLU A 32 11.17 -3.04 13.07
C GLU A 32 9.68 -3.28 13.37
N THR A 33 8.85 -3.42 12.33
CA THR A 33 7.41 -3.75 12.43
C THR A 33 7.14 -5.26 12.40
N VAL A 34 8.13 -6.06 12.02
CA VAL A 34 8.00 -7.53 11.91
C VAL A 34 7.86 -8.16 13.29
N GLY A 35 6.90 -9.07 13.44
CA GLY A 35 6.58 -9.69 14.73
C GLY A 35 5.90 -8.76 15.74
N LYS A 36 5.76 -7.47 15.42
CA LYS A 36 4.96 -6.51 16.20
C LYS A 36 3.55 -6.44 15.61
N THR A 37 2.77 -7.51 15.81
CA THR A 37 1.33 -7.38 15.68
C THR A 37 0.83 -6.64 16.91
N ARG A 38 0.19 -5.49 16.72
CA ARG A 38 -0.50 -4.79 17.81
C ARG A 38 -1.44 -5.81 18.45
N SER A 39 -1.28 -6.12 19.73
CA SER A 39 -2.12 -7.11 20.41
C SER A 39 -3.58 -6.65 20.38
N GLY A 40 -4.41 -7.33 19.58
CA GLY A 40 -5.85 -7.16 19.52
C GLY A 40 -6.37 -6.67 18.17
N ASP A 41 -7.64 -7.01 17.89
CA ASP A 41 -8.50 -6.50 16.80
C ASP A 41 -8.79 -4.98 16.93
N GLY A 42 -7.80 -4.21 17.35
CA GLY A 42 -7.89 -2.81 17.72
C GLY A 42 -7.92 -1.93 16.48
N TRP A 43 -9.13 -1.60 16.03
CA TRP A 43 -9.36 -0.49 15.13
C TRP A 43 -8.75 0.79 15.72
N SER A 44 -7.99 1.51 14.91
CA SER A 44 -7.36 2.77 15.30
C SER A 44 -8.02 3.91 14.52
N THR A 45 -8.54 4.91 15.24
CA THR A 45 -9.04 6.12 14.60
C THR A 45 -7.88 7.08 14.35
N THR A 46 -7.81 7.63 13.14
CA THR A 46 -6.81 8.65 12.76
C THR A 46 -7.53 9.92 12.36
N ARG A 47 -7.05 11.07 12.84
CA ARG A 47 -7.53 12.39 12.38
C ARG A 47 -6.92 12.69 11.02
N MET A 48 -7.77 13.12 10.09
CA MET A 48 -7.39 13.43 8.72
C MET A 48 -7.80 14.87 8.40
N ARG A 49 -6.95 15.59 7.67
CA ARG A 49 -7.30 16.94 7.19
C ARG A 49 -8.38 16.86 6.10
N PRO A 50 -9.29 17.84 5.98
CA PRO A 50 -10.39 17.80 5.01
C PRO A 50 -9.92 17.57 3.56
N GLU A 51 -8.82 18.19 3.15
CA GLU A 51 -8.27 18.05 1.81
C GLU A 51 -7.83 16.60 1.50
N VAL A 52 -7.29 15.88 2.49
CA VAL A 52 -6.90 14.48 2.33
C VAL A 52 -8.15 13.60 2.26
N ALA A 53 -9.17 13.89 3.07
CA ALA A 53 -10.45 13.19 3.03
C ALA A 53 -11.10 13.28 1.64
N ASN A 54 -11.12 14.48 1.07
CA ASN A 54 -11.68 14.73 -0.26
C ASN A 54 -10.96 13.92 -1.35
N VAL A 55 -9.63 13.81 -1.28
CA VAL A 55 -8.85 12.99 -2.22
C VAL A 55 -9.22 11.52 -2.10
N ILE A 56 -9.31 10.98 -0.87
CA ILE A 56 -9.69 9.59 -0.65
C ILE A 56 -11.11 9.32 -1.16
N ASP A 57 -12.06 10.22 -0.90
CA ASP A 57 -13.45 10.08 -1.35
C ASP A 57 -13.56 10.12 -2.88
N ALA A 58 -12.81 11.02 -3.54
CA ALA A 58 -12.74 11.07 -5.00
C ALA A 58 -12.15 9.79 -5.61
N LEU A 59 -11.15 9.18 -4.96
CA LEU A 59 -10.57 7.92 -5.39
C LEU A 59 -11.55 6.74 -5.21
N ALA A 60 -12.28 6.70 -4.10
CA ALA A 60 -13.31 5.69 -3.86
C ALA A 60 -14.42 5.77 -4.93
N GLN A 61 -14.91 6.97 -5.20
CA GLN A 61 -15.92 7.19 -6.23
C GLN A 61 -15.43 6.75 -7.61
N ARG A 62 -14.21 7.15 -8.01
CA ARG A 62 -13.62 6.74 -9.29
C ARG A 62 -13.45 5.23 -9.39
N HIS A 63 -13.15 4.54 -8.28
CA HIS A 63 -13.05 3.08 -8.27
C HIS A 63 -14.41 2.41 -8.52
N VAL A 64 -15.48 2.91 -7.89
CA VAL A 64 -16.85 2.43 -8.13
C VAL A 64 -17.24 2.64 -9.59
N GLU A 65 -16.99 3.82 -10.14
CA GLU A 65 -17.27 4.14 -11.54
C GLU A 65 -16.48 3.24 -12.51
N GLY A 66 -15.21 2.94 -12.20
CA GLY A 66 -14.34 2.15 -13.07
C GLY A 66 -14.52 0.63 -12.95
N THR A 67 -14.99 0.12 -11.81
CA THR A 67 -15.02 -1.32 -11.53
C THR A 67 -16.39 -1.87 -11.16
N GLY A 68 -17.36 -0.99 -10.86
CA GLY A 68 -18.67 -1.34 -10.32
C GLY A 68 -18.62 -1.87 -8.88
N ARG A 69 -17.49 -1.73 -8.18
CA ARG A 69 -17.29 -2.25 -6.82
C ARG A 69 -16.90 -1.16 -5.85
N GLU A 70 -17.47 -1.21 -4.66
CA GLU A 70 -17.06 -0.37 -3.54
C GLU A 70 -15.67 -0.77 -3.05
N ILE A 71 -14.94 0.21 -2.52
CA ILE A 71 -13.64 0.05 -1.89
C ILE A 71 -13.62 0.89 -0.62
N THR A 72 -13.05 0.35 0.45
CA THR A 72 -12.97 1.06 1.73
C THR A 72 -11.84 2.09 1.73
N LYS A 73 -12.00 3.14 2.56
CA LYS A 73 -10.93 4.13 2.77
C LYS A 73 -9.63 3.48 3.25
N SER A 74 -9.74 2.45 4.09
CA SER A 74 -8.60 1.69 4.59
C SER A 74 -7.84 0.97 3.47
N GLU A 75 -8.54 0.40 2.50
CA GLU A 75 -7.91 -0.23 1.33
C GLU A 75 -7.21 0.80 0.43
N ILE A 76 -7.81 1.98 0.23
CA ILE A 76 -7.16 3.08 -0.52
C ILE A 76 -5.88 3.52 0.19
N ILE A 77 -5.93 3.70 1.51
CA ILE A 77 -4.75 4.07 2.31
C ILE A 77 -3.68 2.98 2.22
N ALA A 78 -4.06 1.71 2.34
CA ALA A 78 -3.13 0.59 2.20
C ALA A 78 -2.45 0.57 0.82
N ALA A 79 -3.21 0.80 -0.26
CA ALA A 79 -2.66 0.91 -1.61
C ALA A 79 -1.72 2.11 -1.77
N ALA A 80 -2.06 3.27 -1.20
CA ALA A 80 -1.20 4.45 -1.21
C ALA A 80 0.11 4.21 -0.43
N LEU A 81 0.04 3.54 0.72
CA LEU A 81 1.21 3.13 1.49
C LEU A 81 2.06 2.15 0.70
N ASN A 82 1.47 1.15 0.03
CA ASN A 82 2.23 0.20 -0.81
C ASN A 82 3.06 0.90 -1.89
N LEU A 83 2.51 1.93 -2.52
CA LEU A 83 3.20 2.69 -3.56
C LEU A 83 4.30 3.59 -3.00
N SER A 84 4.08 4.17 -1.81
CA SER A 84 4.94 5.22 -1.26
C SER A 84 5.97 4.71 -0.24
N LEU A 85 5.71 3.57 0.41
CA LEU A 85 6.51 3.05 1.52
C LEU A 85 8.00 2.88 1.19
N PRO A 86 8.40 2.34 0.02
CA PRO A 86 9.81 2.22 -0.33
C PRO A 86 10.52 3.58 -0.37
N VAL A 87 9.83 4.62 -0.86
CA VAL A 87 10.37 5.98 -0.95
C VAL A 87 10.42 6.62 0.43
N LEU A 88 9.35 6.47 1.22
CA LEU A 88 9.26 7.01 2.58
C LEU A 88 10.37 6.44 3.46
N ALA A 89 10.52 5.11 3.50
CA ALA A 89 11.50 4.44 4.33
C ALA A 89 12.95 4.72 3.88
N ALA A 90 13.22 4.77 2.57
CA ALA A 90 14.59 4.97 2.09
C ALA A 90 15.06 6.43 2.14
N ARG A 91 14.16 7.41 2.06
CA ARG A 91 14.54 8.82 1.82
C ARG A 91 14.04 9.82 2.85
N MET A 92 12.85 9.61 3.41
CA MET A 92 12.23 10.59 4.31
C MET A 92 12.32 10.16 5.78
N PHE A 93 12.27 8.86 6.04
CA PHE A 93 12.35 8.28 7.38
C PHE A 93 13.39 7.15 7.39
N PRO A 94 14.67 7.44 7.12
CA PRO A 94 15.70 6.43 7.16
C PRO A 94 15.82 5.88 8.59
N ALA A 95 16.04 4.57 8.70
CA ALA A 95 16.36 3.95 9.99
C ALA A 95 17.63 4.61 10.54
N THR A 96 17.53 5.23 11.71
CA THR A 96 18.68 5.76 12.44
C THR A 96 19.53 4.60 12.94
N GLY A 97 20.48 4.15 12.12
CA GLY A 97 21.42 3.10 12.53
C GLY A 97 21.93 2.20 11.40
N THR A 98 22.61 2.76 10.41
CA THR A 98 23.75 2.10 9.72
C THR A 98 24.74 3.20 9.33
N ALA A 99 25.55 3.60 10.32
CA ALA A 99 26.84 4.21 10.08
C ALA A 99 27.91 3.10 10.12
#